data_AF-A0A7X1I4M4-F1
#
_entry.id   AF-A0A7X1I4M4-F1
#
_cell.length_a   1.000
_cell.length_b   1.000
_cell.length_c   1.000
_cell.angle_alpha   90.00
_cell.angle_beta   90.00
_cell.angle_gamma   90.00
#
_symmetry.space_group_name_H-M   'P 1'
#
loop_
_entity.id
_entity.type
_entity.pdbx_description
1 polymer ?
#
loop_
_entity_poly.entity_id
_entity_poly.type
_entity_poly.pdbx_seq_one_letter_code
_entity_poly.pdbx_strand_id
1 'polypeptide(L)'
;MTIYGTVAAPAARIRLPKAVAPTIFLAHPDGSIDVIDTVAVERAVHGERSGWTLTDSEIRYAAPFMAGVVPYSVICSRLGISAARLKTLLPGIGPAKPSMARPRPAKPAPCGTSRGYRAHLRRKEPTCQSCRDARAADDRRYRLTGTQSQDLETAV
;
A
#
# COMPACT_ATOMS: atom_id res chain seq x y z
N MET A 1 -9.67 -57.35 -21.64
CA MET A 1 -8.71 -57.12 -20.54
C MET A 1 -7.61 -56.23 -21.10
N THR A 2 -7.75 -54.91 -20.94
CA THR A 2 -6.90 -53.91 -21.61
C THR A 2 -5.83 -53.46 -20.63
N ILE A 3 -4.57 -53.74 -20.96
CA ILE A 3 -3.41 -53.43 -20.13
C ILE A 3 -2.96 -52.01 -20.49
N TYR A 4 -3.18 -51.04 -19.61
CA TYR A 4 -2.64 -49.69 -19.77
C TYR A 4 -1.14 -49.73 -19.47
N GLY A 5 -0.32 -49.67 -20.52
CA GLY A 5 1.13 -49.53 -20.38
C GLY A 5 1.49 -48.15 -19.84
N THR A 6 2.10 -48.11 -18.66
CA THR A 6 2.63 -46.89 -18.05
C THR A 6 3.98 -46.58 -18.71
N VAL A 7 4.00 -45.58 -19.59
CA VAL A 7 5.25 -45.09 -20.18
C VAL A 7 5.89 -44.15 -19.16
N ALA A 8 6.99 -44.56 -18.55
CA ALA A 8 7.75 -43.72 -17.63
C ALA A 8 8.28 -42.48 -18.38
N ALA A 9 7.81 -41.29 -17.99
CA ALA A 9 8.30 -40.03 -18.54
C ALA A 9 9.81 -39.89 -18.20
N PRO A 10 10.66 -39.45 -19.14
CA PRO A 10 12.08 -39.29 -18.89
C PRO A 10 12.30 -38.24 -17.79
N ALA A 11 13.17 -38.56 -16.83
CA ALA A 11 13.57 -37.64 -15.76
C ALA A 11 14.10 -36.34 -16.38
N ALA A 12 13.36 -35.24 -16.21
CA ALA A 12 13.77 -33.93 -16.67
C ALA A 12 15.07 -33.54 -15.97
N ARG A 13 16.16 -33.39 -16.73
CA ARG A 13 17.42 -32.87 -16.18
C ARG A 13 17.28 -31.36 -15.99
N ILE A 14 17.20 -30.93 -14.74
CA ILE A 14 17.15 -29.52 -14.37
C ILE A 14 18.55 -28.91 -14.53
N ARG A 15 18.70 -27.92 -15.41
CA ARG A 15 19.89 -27.06 -15.41
C ARG A 15 19.72 -26.00 -14.34
N LEU A 16 20.48 -26.12 -13.26
CA LEU A 16 20.54 -25.08 -12.25
C LEU A 16 21.38 -23.90 -12.78
N PRO A 17 20.88 -22.66 -12.69
CA PRO A 17 21.71 -21.49 -12.97
C PRO A 17 22.88 -21.47 -11.97
N LYS A 18 24.05 -21.05 -12.43
CA LYS A 18 25.31 -21.03 -11.67
C LYS A 18 25.36 -19.95 -10.58
N ALA A 19 24.21 -19.39 -10.18
CA ALA A 19 24.14 -18.16 -9.40
C ALA A 19 24.36 -18.40 -7.90
N VAL A 20 25.19 -17.54 -7.32
CA VAL A 20 25.69 -17.52 -5.93
C VAL A 20 24.67 -16.89 -4.96
N ALA A 21 23.46 -16.58 -5.43
CA ALA A 21 22.42 -15.96 -4.61
C ALA A 21 21.58 -17.05 -3.90
N PRO A 22 21.14 -16.81 -2.65
CA PRO A 22 20.17 -17.68 -2.01
C PRO A 22 18.92 -17.80 -2.89
N THR A 23 18.70 -19.00 -3.42
CA THR A 23 17.66 -19.31 -4.40
C THR A 23 16.76 -20.39 -3.84
N ILE A 24 15.44 -20.19 -3.89
CA ILE A 24 14.46 -21.20 -3.50
C ILE A 24 13.91 -21.85 -4.76
N PHE A 25 13.79 -23.18 -4.74
CA PHE A 25 13.12 -23.96 -5.76
C PHE A 25 11.77 -24.43 -5.22
N LEU A 26 10.67 -24.01 -5.83
CA LEU A 26 9.32 -24.45 -5.48
C LEU A 26 8.84 -25.45 -6.53
N ALA A 27 8.71 -26.71 -6.12
CA ALA A 27 8.12 -27.74 -6.97
C ALA A 27 6.60 -27.73 -6.84
N HIS A 28 5.91 -27.81 -7.99
CA HIS A 28 4.46 -27.86 -8.08
C HIS A 28 3.98 -29.29 -8.38
N PRO A 29 2.70 -29.63 -8.08
CA PRO A 29 2.16 -30.97 -8.32
C PRO A 29 2.13 -31.41 -9.79
N ASP A 30 2.18 -30.46 -10.73
CA ASP A 30 2.26 -30.71 -12.17
C ASP A 30 3.69 -31.04 -12.65
N GLY A 31 4.66 -31.07 -11.73
CA GLY A 31 6.07 -31.32 -12.01
C GLY A 31 6.83 -30.08 -12.47
N SER A 32 6.19 -28.91 -12.56
CA SER A 32 6.89 -27.65 -12.81
C SER A 32 7.67 -27.18 -11.58
N ILE A 33 8.74 -26.42 -11.81
CA ILE A 33 9.58 -25.87 -10.74
C ILE A 33 9.76 -24.38 -10.99
N ASP A 34 9.36 -23.58 -10.00
CA ASP A 34 9.66 -22.17 -9.97
C ASP A 34 10.99 -21.93 -9.26
N VAL A 35 11.79 -21.03 -9.83
CA VAL A 35 13.06 -20.58 -9.26
C VAL A 35 12.86 -19.16 -8.75
N ILE A 36 13.06 -18.95 -7.45
CA ILE A 36 12.86 -17.66 -6.78
C ILE A 36 14.21 -17.12 -6.35
N ASP A 37 14.61 -15.97 -6.90
CA ASP A 37 15.75 -15.21 -6.42
C ASP A 37 15.35 -14.44 -5.14
N THR A 38 15.81 -14.93 -3.99
CA THR A 38 15.41 -14.32 -2.71
C THR A 38 16.05 -12.95 -2.46
N VAL A 39 17.18 -12.66 -3.11
CA VAL A 39 17.82 -11.32 -3.04
C VAL A 39 16.99 -10.33 -3.83
N ALA A 40 16.50 -10.72 -5.02
CA ALA A 40 15.59 -9.89 -5.80
C ALA A 40 14.29 -9.60 -5.01
N VAL A 41 13.74 -10.61 -4.34
CA VAL A 41 12.58 -10.46 -3.45
C VAL A 41 12.86 -9.49 -2.30
N GLU A 42 13.95 -9.68 -1.57
CA GLU A 42 14.32 -8.85 -0.42
C GLU A 42 14.47 -7.39 -0.82
N ARG A 43 15.22 -7.12 -1.89
CA ARG A 43 15.43 -5.76 -2.41
C ARG A 43 14.11 -5.12 -2.83
N ALA A 44 13.23 -5.88 -3.48
CA ALA A 44 11.91 -5.37 -3.84
C ALA A 44 11.06 -5.05 -2.59
N VAL A 45 11.04 -5.92 -1.57
CA VAL A 45 10.32 -5.69 -0.31
C VAL A 45 10.80 -4.44 0.40
N HIS A 46 12.09 -4.10 0.32
CA HIS A 46 12.64 -2.86 0.89
C HIS A 46 12.43 -1.61 0.00
N GLY A 47 11.93 -1.77 -1.23
CA GLY A 47 11.74 -0.68 -2.18
C GLY A 47 12.99 -0.30 -2.96
N GLU A 48 13.98 -1.20 -3.01
CA GLU A 48 15.26 -1.04 -3.69
C GLU A 48 15.29 -1.73 -5.06
N ARG A 49 14.13 -1.89 -5.69
CA ARG A 49 14.01 -2.49 -7.03
C ARG A 49 14.50 -1.49 -8.08
N SER A 50 15.62 -1.78 -8.76
CA SER A 50 16.20 -0.87 -9.77
C SER A 50 16.72 -1.57 -11.04
N GLY A 51 15.96 -1.48 -12.13
CA GLY A 51 16.42 -1.98 -13.44
C GLY A 51 16.17 -3.47 -13.71
N TRP A 52 15.40 -4.15 -12.86
CA TRP A 52 14.88 -5.50 -13.14
C TRP A 52 13.40 -5.63 -12.79
N THR A 53 12.78 -6.67 -13.33
CA THR A 53 11.39 -7.06 -13.08
C THR A 53 11.36 -8.38 -12.35
N LEU A 54 10.48 -8.51 -11.36
CA LEU A 54 10.20 -9.78 -10.71
C LEU A 54 9.36 -10.67 -11.64
N THR A 55 9.61 -11.97 -11.57
CA THR A 55 8.74 -13.00 -12.12
C THR A 55 7.43 -13.09 -11.34
N ASP A 56 6.41 -13.74 -11.90
CA ASP A 56 5.12 -13.92 -11.22
C ASP A 56 5.26 -14.72 -9.92
N SER A 57 6.16 -15.70 -9.89
CA SER A 57 6.42 -16.52 -8.70
C SER A 57 7.14 -15.74 -7.61
N GLU A 58 8.11 -14.89 -7.97
CA GLU A 58 8.72 -13.94 -7.02
C GLU A 58 7.72 -12.90 -6.50
N ILE A 59 6.81 -12.41 -7.35
CA ILE A 59 5.73 -11.50 -6.92
C ILE A 59 4.81 -12.20 -5.91
N ARG A 60 4.38 -13.43 -6.20
CA ARG A 60 3.54 -14.23 -5.30
C ARG A 60 4.24 -14.52 -3.97
N TYR A 61 5.56 -14.71 -4.00
CA TYR A 61 6.36 -14.94 -2.82
C TYR A 61 6.60 -13.65 -2.00
N ALA A 62 6.85 -12.51 -2.65
CA ALA A 62 7.16 -11.24 -2.01
C ALA A 62 5.95 -10.53 -1.39
N ALA A 63 4.79 -10.54 -2.08
CA ALA A 63 3.64 -9.74 -1.70
C ALA A 63 3.08 -10.03 -0.28
N PRO A 64 3.00 -11.30 0.20
CA PRO A 64 2.51 -11.62 1.54
C PRO A 64 3.30 -10.99 2.68
N PHE A 65 4.63 -10.80 2.54
CA PHE A 65 5.45 -10.15 3.57
C PHE A 65 5.07 -8.68 3.81
N MET A 66 4.50 -8.02 2.81
CA MET A 66 4.09 -6.63 2.86
C MET A 66 2.59 -6.47 3.19
N ALA A 67 1.79 -7.51 2.96
CA ALA A 67 0.35 -7.48 3.15
C ALA A 67 0.01 -7.18 4.62
N GLY A 68 -0.80 -6.14 4.84
CA GLY A 68 -1.20 -5.70 6.18
C GLY A 68 -0.16 -4.86 6.94
N VAL A 69 1.07 -4.75 6.43
CA VAL A 69 2.13 -3.89 6.98
C VAL A 69 2.18 -2.55 6.25
N VAL A 70 2.06 -2.56 4.92
CA VAL A 70 2.09 -1.35 4.08
C VAL A 70 0.83 -1.21 3.21
N PRO A 71 0.52 0.01 2.75
CA PRO A 71 -0.60 0.23 1.84
C PRO A 71 -0.45 -0.53 0.52
N TYR A 72 -1.58 -0.92 -0.08
CA TYR A 72 -1.62 -1.66 -1.34
C TYR A 72 -0.89 -0.95 -2.51
N SER A 73 -0.91 0.39 -2.52
CA SER A 73 -0.17 1.19 -3.50
C SER A 73 1.34 1.07 -3.35
N VAL A 74 1.84 0.95 -2.12
CA VAL A 74 3.26 0.74 -1.83
C VAL A 74 3.70 -0.65 -2.29
N ILE A 75 2.88 -1.68 -2.06
CA ILE A 75 3.12 -3.04 -2.57
C ILE A 75 3.27 -3.01 -4.10
N CYS A 76 2.31 -2.41 -4.82
CA CYS A 76 2.36 -2.28 -6.27
C CYS A 76 3.64 -1.57 -6.75
N SER A 77 4.00 -0.46 -6.09
CA SER A 77 5.20 0.33 -6.42
C SER A 77 6.49 -0.48 -6.24
N ARG A 78 6.64 -1.14 -5.09
CA ARG A 78 7.79 -1.97 -4.72
C ARG A 78 7.99 -3.15 -5.69
N LEU A 79 6.89 -3.81 -6.06
CA LEU A 79 6.91 -4.93 -7.00
C LEU A 79 7.00 -4.49 -8.47
N GLY A 80 6.78 -3.21 -8.77
CA GLY A 80 6.81 -2.69 -10.14
C GLY A 80 5.65 -3.18 -11.01
N ILE A 81 4.48 -3.43 -10.42
CA ILE A 81 3.31 -3.96 -11.12
C ILE A 81 2.07 -3.10 -10.89
N SER A 82 1.08 -3.24 -11.77
CA SER A 82 -0.21 -2.58 -11.62
C SER A 82 -1.05 -3.24 -10.53
N ALA A 83 -1.96 -2.47 -9.94
CA ALA A 83 -2.95 -2.99 -8.98
C ALA A 83 -3.83 -4.10 -9.59
N ALA A 84 -4.16 -4.00 -10.88
CA ALA A 84 -4.91 -5.03 -11.58
C ALA A 84 -4.12 -6.35 -11.64
N ARG A 85 -2.85 -6.28 -12.03
CA ARG A 85 -1.97 -7.47 -12.09
C ARG A 85 -1.79 -8.11 -10.72
N LEU A 86 -1.61 -7.30 -9.67
CA LEU A 86 -1.48 -7.81 -8.30
C LEU A 86 -2.75 -8.57 -7.85
N LYS A 87 -3.96 -8.06 -8.19
CA LYS A 87 -5.23 -8.77 -7.90
C LYS A 87 -5.36 -10.09 -8.65
N THR A 88 -4.94 -10.12 -9.92
CA THR A 88 -4.95 -11.35 -10.72
C THR A 88 -4.01 -12.41 -10.14
N LEU A 89 -2.82 -12.00 -9.69
CA LEU A 89 -1.83 -12.92 -9.17
C LEU A 89 -2.15 -13.42 -7.76
N LEU A 90 -2.78 -12.60 -6.92
CA LEU A 90 -3.11 -12.92 -5.52
C LEU A 90 -4.55 -12.52 -5.19
N PRO A 91 -5.56 -13.33 -5.59
CA PRO A 91 -6.98 -13.00 -5.39
C PRO A 91 -7.43 -12.97 -3.92
N GLY A 92 -6.55 -13.28 -2.96
CA GLY A 92 -6.82 -13.21 -1.51
C GLY A 92 -6.11 -12.10 -0.75
N ILE A 93 -5.20 -11.32 -1.39
CA ILE A 93 -4.60 -10.16 -0.73
C ILE A 93 -5.65 -9.05 -0.65
N GLY A 94 -6.26 -8.93 0.53
CA GLY A 94 -7.22 -7.89 0.84
C GLY A 94 -6.60 -6.49 0.85
N PRO A 95 -7.42 -5.44 0.70
CA PRO A 95 -6.96 -4.07 0.83
C PRO A 95 -6.36 -3.84 2.22
N ALA A 96 -5.40 -2.92 2.28
CA ALA A 96 -4.85 -2.43 3.52
C ALA A 96 -5.98 -2.05 4.50
N LYS A 97 -5.77 -2.28 5.80
CA LYS A 97 -6.73 -1.91 6.87
C LYS A 97 -7.22 -0.47 6.64
N PRO A 98 -8.50 -0.14 6.93
CA PRO A 98 -9.04 1.20 6.69
C PRO A 98 -8.24 2.32 7.38
N SER A 99 -7.54 2.01 8.48
CA SER A 99 -6.60 2.93 9.14
C SER A 99 -5.40 3.36 8.29
N MET A 100 -5.01 2.56 7.29
CA MET A 100 -3.93 2.84 6.35
C MET A 100 -4.40 3.55 5.08
N ALA A 101 -5.71 3.75 4.91
CA ALA A 101 -6.21 4.56 3.81
C ALA A 101 -5.71 6.00 3.97
N ARG A 102 -5.20 6.60 2.88
CA ARG A 102 -4.83 8.02 2.92
C ARG A 102 -6.06 8.83 3.34
N PRO A 103 -5.94 9.74 4.34
CA PRO A 103 -7.05 10.59 4.72
C PRO A 103 -7.59 11.30 3.48
N ARG A 104 -8.90 11.16 3.23
CA ARG A 104 -9.53 11.93 2.15
C ARG A 104 -9.28 13.41 2.42
N PRO A 105 -8.98 14.21 1.38
CA PRO A 105 -8.88 15.65 1.55
C PRO A 105 -10.19 16.14 2.18
N ALA A 106 -10.09 16.70 3.37
CA ALA A 106 -11.27 17.20 4.05
C ALA A 106 -11.91 18.29 3.19
N LYS A 107 -13.26 18.34 3.21
CA LYS A 107 -14.02 19.42 2.57
C LYS A 107 -13.44 20.78 3.00
N PRO A 108 -13.45 21.79 2.12
CA PRO A 108 -13.06 23.15 2.50
C PRO A 108 -13.77 23.54 3.79
N ALA A 109 -13.01 24.03 4.77
CA ALA A 109 -13.61 24.50 6.01
C ALA A 109 -14.46 25.75 5.70
N PRO A 110 -15.69 25.84 6.22
CA PRO A 110 -16.52 27.01 6.02
C PRO A 110 -15.88 28.24 6.66
N CYS A 111 -16.04 29.40 6.02
CA CYS A 111 -15.66 30.69 6.62
C CYS A 111 -16.49 30.95 7.89
N GLY A 112 -15.97 31.76 8.81
CA GLY A 112 -16.60 31.99 10.11
C GLY A 112 -16.27 30.93 11.17
N THR A 113 -15.32 30.04 10.91
CA THR A 113 -14.83 29.03 11.88
C THR A 113 -13.34 29.21 12.13
N SER A 114 -12.83 28.73 13.27
CA SER A 114 -11.38 28.68 13.53
C SER A 114 -10.65 27.84 12.48
N ARG A 115 -11.30 26.78 11.99
CA ARG A 115 -10.76 25.96 10.90
C ARG A 115 -10.70 26.73 9.57
N GLY A 116 -11.68 27.58 9.29
CA GLY A 116 -11.69 28.50 8.15
C GLY A 116 -10.55 29.51 8.21
N TYR A 117 -10.27 30.10 9.39
CA TYR A 117 -9.12 30.97 9.61
C TYR A 117 -7.79 30.27 9.24
N ARG A 118 -7.58 29.05 9.76
CA ARG A 118 -6.39 28.25 9.42
C ARG A 118 -6.34 27.85 7.93
N ALA A 119 -7.49 27.72 7.27
CA ALA A 119 -7.56 27.44 5.84
C ALA A 119 -7.06 28.64 5.02
N HIS A 120 -7.47 29.87 5.35
CA HIS A 120 -6.96 31.08 4.71
C HIS A 120 -5.44 31.20 4.86
N LEU A 121 -4.91 30.95 6.07
CA LEU A 121 -3.46 31.00 6.30
C LEU A 121 -2.69 29.98 5.44
N ARG A 122 -3.19 28.74 5.33
CA ARG A 122 -2.55 27.71 4.49
C ARG A 122 -2.58 28.07 3.00
N ARG A 123 -3.64 28.72 2.55
CA ARG A 123 -3.81 29.17 1.14
C ARG A 123 -3.13 30.51 0.85
N LYS A 124 -2.63 31.21 1.88
CA LYS A 124 -2.10 32.57 1.79
C LYS A 124 -3.11 33.59 1.22
N GLU A 125 -4.39 33.39 1.54
CA GLU A 125 -5.48 34.29 1.13
C GLU A 125 -5.77 35.33 2.22
N PRO A 126 -6.30 36.52 1.87
CA PRO A 126 -6.80 37.48 2.85
C PRO A 126 -7.86 36.84 3.74
N THR A 127 -7.67 36.92 5.05
CA THR A 127 -8.61 36.32 6.00
C THR A 127 -9.84 37.21 6.16
N CYS A 128 -11.03 36.66 5.87
CA CYS A 128 -12.29 37.38 6.04
C CYS A 128 -12.56 37.74 7.52
N GLN A 129 -13.39 38.75 7.75
CA GLN A 129 -13.65 39.25 9.10
C GLN A 129 -14.30 38.19 9.99
N SER A 130 -15.26 37.43 9.47
CA SER A 130 -15.93 36.36 10.23
C SER A 130 -14.95 35.29 10.74
N CYS A 131 -13.95 34.91 9.95
CA CYS A 131 -12.89 33.99 10.38
C CYS A 131 -12.00 34.59 11.48
N ARG A 132 -11.73 35.90 11.44
CA ARG A 132 -10.96 36.59 12.48
C ARG A 132 -11.74 36.66 13.79
N ASP A 133 -13.02 36.99 13.71
CA ASP A 133 -13.91 37.08 14.88
C ASP A 133 -14.06 35.72 15.56
N ALA A 134 -14.26 34.66 14.77
CA ALA A 134 -14.31 33.28 15.25
C ALA A 134 -13.01 32.89 15.97
N ARG A 135 -11.85 33.20 15.38
CA ARG A 135 -10.55 32.91 16.00
C ARG A 135 -10.36 33.68 17.31
N ALA A 136 -10.80 34.94 17.37
CA ALA A 136 -10.74 35.74 18.59
C ALA A 136 -11.69 35.22 19.68
N ALA A 137 -12.88 34.73 19.31
CA ALA A 137 -13.82 34.11 20.24
C ALA A 137 -13.25 32.82 20.85
N ASP A 138 -12.67 31.96 20.00
CA ASP A 138 -12.02 30.72 20.48
C ASP A 138 -10.80 31.00 21.35
N ASP A 139 -10.01 32.03 21.03
CA ASP A 139 -8.86 32.41 21.86
C ASP A 139 -9.30 32.94 23.23
N ARG A 140 -10.34 33.79 23.28
CA ARG A 140 -10.94 34.22 24.55
C ARG A 140 -11.43 33.02 25.38
N ARG A 141 -12.12 32.08 24.74
CA ARG A 141 -12.60 30.87 25.41
C ARG A 141 -11.44 30.04 25.95
N TYR A 142 -10.42 29.79 25.13
CA TYR A 142 -9.24 29.04 25.54
C TYR A 142 -8.54 29.65 26.76
N ARG A 143 -8.45 30.99 26.82
CA ARG A 143 -7.90 31.70 27.99
C ARG A 143 -8.75 31.54 29.26
N LEU A 144 -10.06 31.41 29.11
CA LEU A 144 -10.99 31.26 30.23
C LEU A 144 -11.10 29.80 30.72
N THR A 145 -11.16 28.84 29.80
CA THR A 145 -11.48 27.43 30.10
C THR A 145 -10.31 26.47 29.96
N GLY A 146 -9.18 26.91 29.39
CA GLY A 146 -8.02 26.06 29.07
C GLY A 146 -8.25 25.04 27.94
N THR A 147 -9.44 25.04 27.32
CA THR A 147 -9.86 24.06 26.31
C THR A 147 -10.32 24.75 25.04
N GLN A 148 -9.94 24.24 23.87
CA GLN A 148 -10.43 24.76 22.59
C GLN A 148 -11.84 24.22 22.33
N SER A 149 -12.75 25.10 21.90
CA SER A 149 -14.03 24.69 21.33
C SER A 149 -13.74 23.80 20.11
N GLN A 150 -14.13 22.53 20.14
CA GLN A 150 -14.36 21.83 18.88
C GLN A 150 -15.56 22.54 18.25
N ASP A 151 -15.37 23.08 17.04
CA ASP A 151 -16.39 23.79 16.27
C ASP A 151 -17.72 23.01 16.40
N LEU A 152 -18.65 23.51 17.23
CA LEU A 152 -19.95 22.87 17.43
C LEU A 152 -20.64 22.95 16.08
N GLU A 153 -20.69 21.81 15.40
CA GLU A 153 -21.25 21.58 14.08
C GLU A 153 -22.73 21.97 14.10
N THR A 154 -23.01 23.27 14.01
CA THR A 154 -24.36 23.82 13.98
C THR A 154 -24.78 23.78 12.52
N ALA A 155 -25.33 22.63 12.15
CA ALA A 155 -26.27 22.53 11.05
C ALA A 155 -27.48 23.42 11.40
N VAL A 156 -27.64 24.50 10.64
CA VAL A 156 -28.92 25.19 10.44
C VAL A 156 -29.30 24.96 8.99
#